data_AF-V5GHA6-F1
#
_entry.id   AF-V5GHA6-F1
#
_cell.length_a   1.000
_cell.length_b   1.000
_cell.length_c   1.000
_cell.angle_alpha   90.00
_cell.angle_beta   90.00
_cell.angle_gamma   90.00
#
_symmetry.space_group_name_H-M   'P 1'
#
loop_
_entity.id
_entity.type
_entity.pdbx_description
1 polymer ?
#
loop_
_entity_poly.entity_id
_entity_poly.type
_entity_poly.pdbx_seq_one_letter_code
_entity_poly.pdbx_strand_id
1 'polypeptide(L)'
;LGAISFAITLGVVIAHVLGTFISWQNTALIGCIFPIACLVVMIQAPESPTFLAKKSKISAAKAAFYWCRGYGEAAEAELQELLTRQTALAGLPRKSIMDYVKNLQQREFLKPLSITVVLFFTLQWTGIN
;
A
#
# COMPACT_ATOMS: atom_id res chain seq x y z
N LEU A 1 -10.82 2.95 -4.70
CA LEU A 1 -10.81 4.42 -4.56
C LEU A 1 -11.93 4.91 -3.64
N GLY A 2 -13.21 4.53 -3.87
CA GLY A 2 -14.33 4.98 -3.04
C GLY A 2 -14.23 4.68 -1.54
N ALA A 3 -13.78 3.48 -1.14
CA ALA A 3 -13.62 3.13 0.28
C ALA A 3 -12.60 4.01 1.01
N ILE A 4 -11.52 4.42 0.32
CA ILE A 4 -10.46 5.28 0.90
C ILE A 4 -11.03 6.68 1.13
N SER A 5 -11.66 7.26 0.11
CA SER A 5 -12.29 8.58 0.20
C SER A 5 -13.40 8.61 1.27
N PHE A 6 -14.18 7.53 1.37
CA PHE A 6 -15.20 7.37 2.40
C PHE A 6 -14.57 7.33 3.80
N ALA A 7 -13.52 6.54 4.02
CA ALA A 7 -12.83 6.46 5.30
C ALA A 7 -12.23 7.82 5.73
N ILE A 8 -11.63 8.57 4.81
CA ILE A 8 -11.10 9.92 5.08
C ILE A 8 -12.24 10.84 5.50
N THR A 9 -13.31 10.90 4.72
CA THR A 9 -14.46 11.77 4.99
C THR A 9 -15.10 11.43 6.34
N LEU A 10 -15.27 10.13 6.62
CA LEU A 10 -15.80 9.65 7.88
C LEU A 10 -14.91 10.07 9.06
N GLY A 11 -13.58 9.95 8.92
CA GLY A 11 -12.63 10.40 9.94
C GLY A 11 -12.74 11.90 10.24
N VAL A 12 -12.88 12.73 9.20
CA VAL A 12 -13.07 14.19 9.35
C VAL A 12 -14.37 14.50 10.08
N VAL A 13 -15.48 13.85 9.69
CA VAL A 13 -16.79 14.04 10.36
C VAL A 13 -16.72 13.66 11.83
N ILE A 14 -16.11 12.51 12.16
CA ILE A 14 -15.93 12.07 13.55
C ILE A 14 -15.11 13.08 14.34
N ALA A 15 -14.00 13.58 13.78
CA ALA A 15 -13.14 14.56 14.44
C ALA A 15 -13.89 15.89 14.72
N HIS A 16 -14.71 16.36 13.78
CA HIS A 16 -15.51 17.58 13.98
C HIS A 16 -16.62 17.39 15.01
N VAL A 17 -17.33 16.26 14.98
CA VAL A 17 -18.37 15.95 15.97
C VAL A 17 -17.75 15.90 17.36
N LEU A 18 -16.65 15.17 17.55
CA LEU A 18 -15.96 15.09 18.84
C LEU A 18 -15.43 16.46 19.28
N GLY A 19 -14.74 17.18 18.40
CA GLY A 19 -14.18 18.50 18.71
C GLY A 19 -15.22 19.57 19.07
N THR A 20 -16.50 19.33 18.77
CA THR A 20 -17.61 20.21 19.18
C THR A 20 -17.97 20.04 20.66
N PHE A 21 -17.86 18.82 21.20
CA PHE A 21 -18.32 18.49 22.56
C PHE A 21 -17.19 18.41 23.60
N ILE A 22 -15.95 18.18 23.16
CA ILE A 22 -14.79 17.99 24.04
C ILE A 22 -13.61 18.86 23.61
N SER A 23 -12.65 19.06 24.52
CA SER A 23 -11.44 19.82 24.21
C SER A 23 -10.60 19.17 23.11
N TRP A 24 -9.83 19.98 22.38
CA TRP A 24 -9.00 19.49 21.28
C TRP A 24 -7.94 18.47 21.75
N GLN A 25 -7.43 18.60 22.98
CA GLN A 25 -6.48 17.64 23.55
C GLN A 25 -7.13 16.27 23.73
N ASN A 26 -8.36 16.23 24.26
CA ASN A 26 -9.08 14.97 24.46
C ASN A 26 -9.48 14.35 23.12
N THR A 27 -9.85 15.17 22.13
CA THR A 27 -10.14 14.70 20.77
C THR A 27 -8.90 14.07 20.13
N ALA A 28 -7.72 14.68 20.30
CA ALA A 28 -6.46 14.12 19.80
C ALA A 28 -6.12 12.79 20.48
N LEU A 29 -6.33 12.67 21.80
CA LEU A 29 -6.12 11.42 22.54
C LEU A 29 -7.04 10.28 22.04
N ILE A 30 -8.31 10.57 21.80
CA ILE A 30 -9.25 9.60 21.20
C ILE A 30 -8.81 9.23 19.78
N GLY A 31 -8.32 10.20 19.01
CA GLY A 31 -7.78 9.99 17.67
C GLY A 31 -6.64 8.96 17.63
N CYS A 32 -5.83 8.85 18.68
CA CYS A 32 -4.76 7.87 18.80
C CYS A 32 -5.26 6.41 18.90
N ILE A 33 -6.52 6.17 19.25
CA ILE A 33 -7.08 4.82 19.34
C ILE A 33 -7.05 4.12 17.97
N PHE A 34 -7.34 4.84 16.89
CA PHE A 34 -7.36 4.30 15.53
C PHE A 34 -5.99 3.78 15.04
N PRO A 35 -4.88 4.54 15.10
CA PRO A 35 -3.57 4.03 14.71
C PRO A 35 -3.08 2.92 15.65
N ILE A 36 -3.42 2.94 16.95
CA ILE A 36 -3.08 1.84 17.87
C ILE A 36 -3.82 0.55 17.46
N ALA A 37 -5.13 0.64 17.18
CA ALA A 37 -5.90 -0.50 16.70
C ALA A 37 -5.34 -1.03 15.36
N CYS A 38 -4.97 -0.12 14.45
CA CYS A 38 -4.32 -0.48 13.19
C CYS A 38 -2.99 -1.22 13.42
N LEU A 39 -2.17 -0.77 14.38
CA LEU A 39 -0.90 -1.42 14.72
C LEU A 39 -1.13 -2.85 15.22
N VAL A 40 -2.10 -3.04 16.11
CA VAL A 40 -2.45 -4.37 16.65
C VAL A 40 -2.84 -5.34 15.52
N VAL A 41 -3.66 -4.88 14.57
CA VAL A 41 -4.06 -5.68 13.39
C VAL A 41 -2.86 -5.95 12.48
N MET A 42 -2.02 -4.95 12.24
CA MET A 42 -0.85 -5.09 11.35
C MET A 42 0.15 -6.12 11.87
N ILE A 43 0.35 -6.22 13.19
CA ILE A 43 1.25 -7.23 13.79
C ILE A 43 0.81 -8.67 13.46
N GLN A 44 -0.49 -8.89 13.27
CA GLN A 44 -1.06 -10.21 12.93
C GLN A 44 -1.03 -10.48 11.42
N ALA A 45 -0.99 -9.43 10.60
CA ALA A 45 -0.95 -9.57 9.16
C ALA A 45 0.43 -10.09 8.71
N PRO A 46 0.50 -11.12 7.86
CA PRO A 46 1.75 -11.60 7.33
C PRO A 46 2.38 -10.57 6.40
N GLU A 47 3.70 -10.60 6.33
CA GLU A 47 4.45 -9.81 5.37
C GLU A 47 4.09 -10.14 3.91
N SER A 48 4.37 -9.20 3.00
CA SER A 48 4.03 -9.38 1.59
C SER A 48 4.66 -10.67 0.99
N PRO A 49 3.87 -11.54 0.34
CA PRO A 49 4.39 -12.79 -0.23
C PRO A 49 5.46 -12.54 -1.31
N THR A 50 5.30 -11.47 -2.09
CA THR A 50 6.30 -11.03 -3.10
C THR A 50 7.62 -10.62 -2.46
N PHE A 51 7.57 -9.92 -1.32
CA PHE A 51 8.77 -9.51 -0.60
C PHE A 51 9.52 -10.71 0.00
N LEU A 52 8.77 -11.66 0.59
CA LEU A 52 9.34 -12.90 1.13
C LEU A 52 9.96 -13.77 0.03
N ALA A 53 9.29 -13.88 -1.13
CA ALA A 53 9.81 -14.60 -2.29
C ALA A 53 11.11 -13.97 -2.82
N LYS A 54 11.17 -12.63 -2.89
CA LYS A 54 12.40 -11.90 -3.29
C LYS A 54 13.57 -12.11 -2.33
N LYS A 55 13.32 -12.41 -1.05
CA LYS A 55 14.33 -12.77 -0.05
C LYS A 55 14.67 -14.27 -0.03
N SER A 56 14.23 -15.04 -1.02
CA SER A 56 14.39 -16.50 -1.10
C SER A 56 13.73 -17.27 0.06
N LYS A 57 12.78 -16.65 0.79
CA LYS A 57 12.04 -17.29 1.89
C LYS A 57 10.73 -17.89 1.38
N ILE A 58 10.85 -18.96 0.58
CA ILE A 58 9.72 -19.51 -0.19
C ILE A 58 8.61 -20.05 0.73
N SER A 59 8.94 -20.81 1.78
CA SER A 59 7.95 -21.37 2.70
C SER A 59 7.09 -20.29 3.38
N ALA A 60 7.73 -19.23 3.88
CA ALA A 60 7.04 -18.09 4.47
C ALA A 60 6.21 -17.32 3.43
N ALA A 61 6.72 -17.18 2.20
CA ALA A 61 5.97 -16.55 1.11
C ALA A 61 4.69 -17.32 0.78
N LYS A 62 4.74 -18.66 0.75
CA LYS A 62 3.55 -19.51 0.53
C LYS A 62 2.52 -19.32 1.66
N ALA A 63 2.98 -19.37 2.92
CA ALA A 63 2.11 -19.17 4.07
C ALA A 63 1.41 -17.79 4.05
N ALA A 64 2.16 -16.73 3.76
CA ALA A 64 1.61 -15.38 3.61
C ALA A 64 0.61 -15.28 2.44
N PHE A 65 0.90 -15.94 1.32
CA PHE A 65 0.00 -15.96 0.17
C PHE A 65 -1.34 -16.63 0.51
N TYR A 66 -1.31 -17.81 1.13
CA TYR A 66 -2.53 -18.52 1.52
C TYR A 66 -3.31 -17.81 2.63
N TRP A 67 -2.64 -17.06 3.52
CA TRP A 67 -3.35 -16.24 4.50
C TRP A 67 -4.22 -15.17 3.82
N CYS A 68 -3.71 -14.54 2.75
CA CYS A 68 -4.46 -13.53 1.99
C CYS A 68 -5.50 -14.12 1.03
N ARG A 69 -5.18 -15.24 0.36
CA ARG A 69 -5.96 -15.78 -0.76
C ARG A 69 -6.79 -17.01 -0.40
N GLY A 70 -6.49 -17.68 0.70
CA GLY A 70 -6.98 -19.00 1.05
C GLY A 70 -6.27 -20.14 0.31
N TYR A 71 -6.78 -21.35 0.48
CA TYR A 71 -6.29 -22.56 -0.19
C TYR A 71 -7.20 -22.93 -1.37
N GLY A 72 -6.61 -23.30 -2.50
CA GLY A 72 -7.34 -23.77 -3.69
C GLY A 72 -6.44 -23.92 -4.91
N GLU A 73 -6.89 -24.66 -5.93
CA GLU A 73 -6.09 -24.90 -7.15
C GLU A 73 -5.74 -23.60 -7.89
N ALA A 74 -6.68 -22.67 -7.99
CA ALA A 74 -6.43 -21.36 -8.60
C ALA A 74 -5.39 -20.54 -7.81
N ALA A 75 -5.41 -20.64 -6.47
CA ALA A 75 -4.43 -19.98 -5.61
C ALA A 75 -3.03 -20.61 -5.77
N GLU A 76 -2.94 -21.93 -5.92
CA GLU A 76 -1.67 -22.60 -6.19
C GLU A 76 -1.09 -22.19 -7.55
N ALA A 77 -1.92 -22.13 -8.59
CA ALA A 77 -1.48 -21.67 -9.91
C ALA A 77 -0.94 -20.23 -9.86
N GLU A 78 -1.65 -19.31 -9.17
CA GLU A 78 -1.23 -17.91 -8.99
C GLU A 78 0.08 -17.82 -8.18
N LEU A 79 0.23 -18.65 -7.14
CA LEU A 79 1.44 -18.72 -6.33
C LEU A 79 2.66 -19.21 -7.14
N GLN A 80 2.48 -20.24 -7.96
CA GLN A 80 3.55 -20.74 -8.84
C GLN A 80 3.97 -19.65 -9.83
N GLU A 81 3.01 -18.96 -10.46
CA GLU A 81 3.32 -17.86 -11.37
C GLU A 81 4.11 -16.74 -10.67
N LEU A 82 3.71 -16.36 -9.46
CA LEU A 82 4.42 -15.36 -8.66
C LEU A 82 5.86 -15.80 -8.39
N LEU A 83 6.08 -17.05 -7.99
CA LEU A 83 7.41 -17.59 -7.72
C LEU A 83 8.28 -17.63 -8.97
N THR A 84 7.73 -18.07 -10.11
CA THR A 84 8.45 -18.10 -11.40
C THR A 84 8.85 -16.69 -11.85
N ARG A 85 7.98 -15.70 -11.68
CA ARG A 85 8.31 -14.29 -11.99
C ARG A 85 9.44 -13.79 -11.09
N GLN A 86 9.42 -14.12 -9.79
CA GLN A 86 10.47 -13.68 -8.88
C GLN A 86 11.83 -14.36 -9.15
N THR A 87 11.84 -15.65 -9.49
CA THR A 87 13.10 -16.33 -9.85
C THR A 87 13.69 -15.81 -11.15
N ALA A 88 12.85 -15.50 -12.15
CA ALA A 88 13.29 -14.84 -13.38
C ALA A 88 13.93 -13.47 -13.10
N LEU A 89 13.34 -12.69 -12.18
CA LEU A 89 13.90 -11.40 -11.75
C LEU A 89 15.19 -11.54 -10.93
N ALA A 90 15.34 -12.61 -10.17
CA ALA A 90 16.55 -12.87 -9.38
C ALA A 90 17.78 -13.20 -10.24
N GLY A 91 17.57 -13.73 -11.46
CA GLY A 91 18.63 -13.99 -12.43
C GLY A 91 19.11 -12.75 -13.18
N LEU A 92 18.42 -11.62 -13.07
CA LEU A 92 18.82 -10.37 -13.74
C LEU A 92 19.91 -9.65 -12.95
N PRO A 93 20.86 -8.97 -13.63
CA PRO A 93 21.86 -8.16 -12.96
C PRO A 93 21.18 -7.07 -12.12
N ARG A 94 21.71 -6.82 -10.92
CA ARG A 94 21.20 -5.78 -10.03
C ARG A 94 21.32 -4.42 -10.73
N LYS A 95 20.18 -3.77 -10.97
CA LYS A 95 20.11 -2.43 -11.57
C LYS A 95 20.92 -1.43 -10.74
N SER A 96 21.76 -0.65 -11.41
CA SER A 96 22.49 0.47 -10.82
C SER A 96 21.56 1.66 -10.61
N ILE A 97 21.91 2.59 -9.71
CA ILE A 97 21.18 3.84 -9.48
C ILE A 97 20.99 4.60 -10.80
N MET A 98 22.01 4.57 -11.66
CA MET A 98 21.94 5.17 -13.00
C MET A 98 20.83 4.56 -13.87
N ASP A 99 20.59 3.25 -13.76
CA ASP A 99 19.50 2.59 -14.49
C ASP A 99 18.13 3.04 -13.97
N TYR A 100 17.99 3.29 -12.67
CA TYR A 100 16.75 3.84 -12.11
C TYR A 100 16.50 5.27 -12.57
N VAL A 101 17.52 6.12 -12.58
CA VAL A 101 17.43 7.50 -13.09
C VAL A 101 17.09 7.50 -14.58
N LYS A 102 17.71 6.61 -15.36
CA LYS A 102 17.39 6.44 -16.77
C LYS A 102 15.95 5.99 -17.00
N ASN A 103 15.44 5.06 -16.18
CA ASN A 103 14.03 4.63 -16.23
C ASN A 103 13.07 5.77 -15.86
N LEU A 104 13.45 6.66 -14.93
CA LEU A 104 12.66 7.85 -14.58
C LEU A 104 12.52 8.83 -15.75
N GLN A 105 13.50 8.87 -16.67
CA GLN A 105 13.48 9.73 -17.85
C GLN A 105 12.76 9.11 -19.06
N GLN A 106 12.32 7.85 -18.96
CA GLN A 106 11.59 7.18 -20.02
C GLN A 106 10.18 7.75 -20.18
N ARG A 107 9.72 7.89 -21.43
CA ARG A 107 8.39 8.47 -21.74
C ARG A 107 7.26 7.60 -21.19
N GLU A 108 7.50 6.30 -21.10
CA GLU A 108 6.60 5.29 -20.53
C GLU A 108 6.33 5.56 -19.04
N PHE A 109 7.31 6.08 -18.32
CA PHE A 109 7.17 6.49 -16.92
C PHE A 109 6.66 7.92 -16.77
N LEU A 110 7.22 8.86 -17.56
CA LEU A 110 6.89 10.29 -17.45
C LEU A 110 5.45 10.61 -17.88
N LYS A 111 4.87 9.90 -18.86
CA LYS A 111 3.48 10.12 -19.28
C LYS A 111 2.48 9.89 -18.12
N PRO A 112 2.38 8.70 -17.49
CA PRO A 112 1.47 8.48 -16.37
C PRO A 112 1.82 9.35 -15.15
N LEU A 113 3.12 9.60 -14.91
CA LEU A 113 3.54 10.52 -13.85
C LEU A 113 2.98 11.93 -14.08
N SER A 114 3.11 12.47 -15.30
CA SER A 114 2.63 13.81 -15.63
C SER A 114 1.12 13.94 -15.44
N ILE A 115 0.35 12.91 -15.85
CA ILE A 115 -1.09 12.85 -15.64
C ILE A 115 -1.40 12.90 -14.14
N THR A 116 -0.65 12.12 -13.34
CA THR A 116 -0.82 12.05 -11.88
C THR A 116 -0.50 13.38 -11.20
N VAL A 117 0.57 14.06 -11.64
CA VAL A 117 0.97 15.39 -11.15
C VAL A 117 -0.10 16.43 -11.46
N VAL A 118 -0.58 16.50 -12.70
CA VAL A 118 -1.66 17.42 -13.10
C VAL A 118 -2.92 17.14 -12.30
N LEU A 119 -3.30 15.86 -12.14
CA LEU A 119 -4.45 15.45 -11.34
C LEU A 119 -4.35 15.97 -9.90
N PHE A 120 -3.26 15.66 -9.18
CA PHE A 120 -3.09 16.10 -7.80
C PHE A 120 -3.02 17.63 -7.66
N PHE A 121 -2.40 18.32 -8.61
CA PHE A 121 -2.36 19.78 -8.62
C PHE A 121 -3.77 20.37 -8.75
N THR A 122 -4.55 19.88 -9.72
CA THR A 122 -5.94 20.33 -9.91
C THR A 122 -6.82 20.00 -8.70
N LEU A 123 -6.64 18.85 -8.04
CA LEU A 123 -7.38 18.46 -6.84
C LEU A 123 -7.09 19.38 -5.64
N GLN A 124 -5.88 19.91 -5.49
CA GLN A 124 -5.62 20.92 -4.45
C GLN A 124 -6.27 22.26 -4.79
N TRP A 125 -6.34 22.61 -6.09
CA TRP A 125 -6.96 23.84 -6.57
C TRP A 125 -8.48 23.85 -6.53
N THR A 126 -9.14 22.72 -6.26
CA THR A 126 -10.60 22.69 -6.03
C THR A 126 -11.01 23.15 -4.63
N GLY A 127 -10.07 23.61 -3.80
CA GLY A 127 -10.35 24.10 -2.44
C GLY A 127 -10.61 22.98 -1.43
N ILE A 128 -9.95 21.83 -1.61
CA ILE A 128 -10.07 20.70 -0.67
C ILE A 128 -9.32 20.95 0.66
N ASN A 129 -8.44 21.96 0.69
CA ASN A 129 -7.68 22.47 1.83
C ASN A 129 -7.95 23.97 2.00
#